data_AF-A0A377YSN7-F1
#
_entry.id   AF-A0A377YSN7-F1
#
_cell.length_a   1.000
_cell.length_b   1.000
_cell.length_c   1.000
_cell.angle_alpha   90.00
_cell.angle_beta   90.00
_cell.angle_gamma   90.00
#
_symmetry.space_group_name_H-M   'P 1'
#
loop_
_entity.id
_entity.type
_entity.pdbx_description
1 polymer ?
#
loop_
_entity_poly.entity_id
_entity_poly.type
_entity_poly.pdbx_seq_one_letter_code
_entity_poly.pdbx_strand_id
1 'polypeptide(L)'
;MAKWDLSELGPNANEMLAQVEHIQIVACGTSYNSGMVSRYWFEALAGVPCDVEIASEFRYRKSAVRRNSLMITLSQSGETADTLAALRLSKELGYLGSLAICNVPGSSLVRESDLALMTKAGTEIGVASTKAFTTQLTVLLMLVAKLARLKGQDASIEHDIVHGLQALPNRIEQMLSQDKRIEQLAERFSDKHHALFLGRGDQYPIAMEGALKLKEISYIHAEAYAAGELKHGPTGAD
;
A
#
# COMPACT_ATOMS: atom_id res chain seq x y z
N MET A 1 -23.88 12.42 -8.29
CA MET A 1 -22.62 12.12 -7.58
C MET A 1 -21.86 11.06 -8.36
N ALA A 2 -20.59 11.31 -8.67
CA ALA A 2 -19.74 10.32 -9.33
C ALA A 2 -19.54 9.14 -8.37
N LYS A 3 -20.08 7.97 -8.73
CA LYS A 3 -19.82 6.71 -8.02
C LYS A 3 -18.55 6.11 -8.63
N TRP A 4 -17.60 5.66 -7.81
CA TRP A 4 -16.47 4.92 -8.37
C TRP A 4 -16.94 3.55 -8.85
N ASP A 5 -16.78 3.33 -10.14
CA ASP A 5 -17.09 2.08 -10.79
C ASP A 5 -15.79 1.31 -11.05
N LEU A 6 -15.54 0.30 -10.22
CA LEU A 6 -14.47 -0.69 -10.45
C LEU A 6 -14.96 -1.79 -11.40
N SER A 7 -15.69 -1.42 -12.46
CA SER A 7 -16.22 -2.38 -13.44
C SER A 7 -15.13 -3.15 -14.18
N GLU A 8 -13.91 -2.64 -14.19
CA GLU A 8 -12.73 -3.36 -14.71
C GLU A 8 -12.42 -4.66 -13.94
N LEU A 9 -12.95 -4.84 -12.73
CA LEU A 9 -12.86 -6.10 -11.98
C LEU A 9 -13.77 -7.21 -12.52
N GLY A 10 -14.68 -6.89 -13.45
CA GLY A 10 -15.61 -7.86 -14.03
C GLY A 10 -16.89 -8.08 -13.20
N PRO A 11 -17.85 -8.86 -13.73
CA PRO A 11 -19.22 -8.92 -13.23
C PRO A 11 -19.35 -9.53 -11.82
N ASN A 12 -18.49 -10.50 -11.49
CA ASN A 12 -18.56 -11.25 -10.23
C ASN A 12 -17.82 -10.56 -9.07
N ALA A 13 -17.08 -9.48 -9.35
CA ALA A 13 -16.24 -8.83 -8.35
C ALA A 13 -17.06 -8.26 -7.19
N ASN A 14 -18.24 -7.68 -7.46
CA ASN A 14 -19.10 -7.14 -6.41
C ASN A 14 -19.59 -8.22 -5.45
N GLU A 15 -19.94 -9.40 -5.97
CA GLU A 15 -20.42 -10.53 -5.18
C GLU A 15 -19.32 -11.08 -4.26
N MET A 16 -18.10 -11.20 -4.78
CA MET A 16 -16.94 -11.59 -3.99
C MET A 16 -16.60 -10.52 -2.94
N LEU A 17 -16.49 -9.25 -3.34
CA LEU A 17 -16.14 -8.15 -2.43
C LEU A 17 -17.18 -7.94 -1.31
N ALA A 18 -18.46 -8.21 -1.58
CA ALA A 18 -19.51 -8.14 -0.56
C ALA A 18 -19.33 -9.18 0.56
N GLN A 19 -18.77 -10.35 0.24
CA GLN A 19 -18.52 -11.45 1.18
C GLN A 19 -17.27 -11.24 2.04
N VAL A 20 -16.38 -10.30 1.69
CA VAL A 20 -15.10 -10.09 2.39
C VAL A 20 -15.32 -9.70 3.85
N GLU A 21 -14.77 -10.48 4.79
CA GLU A 21 -14.79 -10.14 6.23
C GLU A 21 -13.41 -9.82 6.78
N HIS A 22 -12.36 -10.12 6.01
CA HIS A 22 -10.97 -9.82 6.35
C HIS A 22 -10.16 -9.59 5.08
N ILE A 23 -9.14 -8.74 5.17
CA ILE A 23 -8.17 -8.51 4.10
C ILE A 23 -6.80 -8.94 4.58
N GLN A 24 -6.14 -9.82 3.83
CA GLN A 24 -4.72 -10.11 3.97
C GLN A 24 -3.97 -9.42 2.82
N ILE A 25 -3.04 -8.53 3.13
CA ILE A 25 -2.13 -7.96 2.15
C ILE A 25 -0.77 -8.62 2.27
N VAL A 26 -0.18 -9.04 1.15
CA VAL A 26 1.21 -9.52 1.09
C VAL A 26 1.98 -8.77 0.01
N ALA A 27 3.16 -8.29 0.39
CA ALA A 27 4.02 -7.49 -0.49
C ALA A 27 5.46 -7.44 0.04
N CYS A 28 6.35 -6.79 -0.72
CA CYS A 28 7.74 -6.54 -0.32
C CYS A 28 8.11 -5.06 -0.48
N GLY A 29 9.06 -4.57 0.32
CA GLY A 29 9.66 -3.23 0.21
C GLY A 29 8.64 -2.09 0.14
N THR A 30 8.78 -1.18 -0.81
CA THR A 30 7.86 -0.04 -1.00
C THR A 30 6.39 -0.47 -1.20
N SER A 31 6.12 -1.63 -1.83
CA SER A 31 4.74 -2.15 -1.95
C SER A 31 4.19 -2.68 -0.62
N TYR A 32 5.05 -3.14 0.30
CA TYR A 32 4.64 -3.45 1.67
C TYR A 32 4.27 -2.18 2.43
N ASN A 33 5.05 -1.10 2.26
CA ASN A 33 4.76 0.19 2.91
C ASN A 33 3.39 0.74 2.48
N SER A 34 3.00 0.60 1.20
CA SER A 34 1.67 1.06 0.74
C SER A 34 0.54 0.22 1.32
N GLY A 35 0.73 -1.10 1.44
CA GLY A 35 -0.18 -1.99 2.16
C GLY A 35 -0.36 -1.55 3.62
N MET A 36 0.74 -1.23 4.30
CA MET A 36 0.74 -0.78 5.69
C MET A 36 -0.03 0.53 5.89
N VAL A 37 0.03 1.48 4.94
CA VAL A 37 -0.84 2.67 4.96
C VAL A 37 -2.30 2.23 4.86
N SER A 38 -2.63 1.40 3.86
CA SER A 38 -4.02 1.03 3.58
C SER A 38 -4.71 0.25 4.69
N ARG A 39 -3.96 -0.46 5.54
CA ARG A 39 -4.50 -1.10 6.74
C ARG A 39 -5.26 -0.10 7.62
N TYR A 40 -4.69 1.07 7.87
CA TYR A 40 -5.35 2.12 8.65
C TYR A 40 -6.66 2.57 7.99
N TRP A 41 -6.68 2.64 6.66
CA TRP A 41 -7.87 3.05 5.90
C TRP A 41 -8.96 1.97 5.87
N PHE A 42 -8.60 0.71 5.63
CA PHE A 42 -9.57 -0.40 5.65
C PHE A 42 -10.24 -0.54 7.01
N GLU A 43 -9.46 -0.46 8.09
CA GLU A 43 -10.00 -0.55 9.45
C GLU A 43 -10.85 0.67 9.81
N ALA A 44 -10.32 1.88 9.62
CA ALA A 44 -10.97 3.10 10.10
C ALA A 44 -12.15 3.57 9.23
N LEU A 45 -12.09 3.35 7.90
CA LEU A 45 -13.07 3.89 6.95
C LEU A 45 -14.04 2.82 6.45
N ALA A 46 -13.57 1.60 6.17
CA ALA A 46 -14.45 0.53 5.71
C ALA A 46 -14.96 -0.37 6.85
N GLY A 47 -14.33 -0.31 8.03
CA GLY A 47 -14.64 -1.21 9.14
C GLY A 47 -14.25 -2.66 8.87
N VAL A 48 -13.26 -2.90 8.01
CA VAL A 48 -12.81 -4.24 7.61
C VAL A 48 -11.45 -4.53 8.24
N PRO A 49 -11.32 -5.59 9.06
CA PRO A 49 -10.03 -6.03 9.59
C PRO A 49 -9.01 -6.29 8.49
N CYS A 50 -7.80 -5.75 8.65
CA CYS A 50 -6.75 -5.85 7.63
C CYS A 50 -5.40 -6.19 8.25
N ASP A 51 -4.82 -7.31 7.82
CA ASP A 51 -3.44 -7.68 8.14
C ASP A 51 -2.54 -7.43 6.94
N VAL A 52 -1.31 -6.98 7.20
CA VAL A 52 -0.30 -6.72 6.17
C VAL A 52 0.99 -7.41 6.58
N GLU A 53 1.56 -8.19 5.67
CA GLU A 53 2.72 -9.01 5.96
C GLU A 53 3.77 -8.95 4.84
N ILE A 54 5.03 -9.06 5.24
CA ILE A 54 6.14 -9.24 4.30
C ILE A 54 5.96 -10.61 3.64
N ALA A 55 5.94 -10.64 2.30
CA ALA A 55 5.61 -11.86 1.57
C ALA A 55 6.55 -13.04 1.86
N SER A 56 7.83 -12.76 2.14
CA SER A 56 8.81 -13.78 2.55
C SER A 56 8.43 -14.45 3.87
N GLU A 57 7.91 -13.72 4.85
CA GLU A 57 7.51 -14.29 6.14
C GLU A 57 6.22 -15.10 6.01
N PHE A 58 5.25 -14.58 5.26
CA PHE A 58 3.97 -15.27 5.02
C PHE A 58 4.17 -16.66 4.42
N ARG A 59 5.07 -16.80 3.44
CA ARG A 59 5.26 -18.07 2.70
C ARG A 59 5.98 -19.17 3.49
N TYR A 60 6.71 -18.83 4.55
CA TYR A 60 7.53 -19.80 5.30
C TYR A 60 6.95 -20.20 6.66
N ARG A 61 5.80 -19.63 7.06
CA ARG A 61 5.11 -19.99 8.29
C ARG A 61 3.77 -20.67 8.03
N LYS A 62 3.31 -21.45 9.01
CA LYS A 62 1.93 -21.94 9.03
C LYS A 62 1.02 -20.82 9.53
N SER A 63 0.16 -20.30 8.66
CA SER A 63 -0.78 -19.23 8.99
C SER A 63 -2.15 -19.76 9.44
N ALA A 64 -2.82 -18.99 10.30
CA ALA A 64 -4.21 -19.21 10.66
C ALA A 64 -5.09 -18.29 9.80
N VAL A 65 -5.63 -18.83 8.71
CA VAL A 65 -6.45 -18.04 7.77
C VAL A 65 -7.78 -17.65 8.41
N ARG A 66 -8.13 -16.36 8.29
CA ARG A 66 -9.40 -15.84 8.79
C ARG A 66 -10.54 -16.16 7.83
N ARG A 67 -11.75 -16.27 8.39
CA ARG A 67 -12.98 -16.51 7.62
C ARG A 67 -13.17 -15.43 6.55
N ASN A 68 -13.61 -15.83 5.36
CA ASN A 68 -13.94 -14.95 4.25
C ASN A 68 -12.85 -13.89 3.96
N SER A 69 -11.60 -14.33 4.01
CA SER A 69 -10.44 -13.47 3.80
C SER A 69 -10.15 -13.28 2.32
N LEU A 70 -10.04 -12.03 1.87
CA LEU A 70 -9.50 -11.68 0.55
C LEU A 70 -7.97 -11.60 0.63
N MET A 71 -7.28 -12.28 -0.29
CA MET A 71 -5.83 -12.10 -0.47
C MET A 71 -5.59 -10.93 -1.42
N ILE A 72 -4.80 -9.94 -1.03
CA ILE A 72 -4.36 -8.84 -1.88
C ILE A 72 -2.84 -8.89 -2.02
N THR A 73 -2.35 -8.90 -3.26
CA THR A 73 -0.92 -8.75 -3.54
C THR A 73 -0.63 -7.37 -4.12
N LEU A 74 0.39 -6.69 -3.59
CA LEU A 74 0.88 -5.42 -4.12
C LEU A 74 2.26 -5.63 -4.76
N SER A 75 2.39 -5.29 -6.05
CA SER A 75 3.69 -5.36 -6.74
C SER A 75 3.74 -4.38 -7.90
N GLN A 76 4.85 -3.64 -8.04
CA GLN A 76 5.06 -2.81 -9.21
C GLN A 76 5.24 -3.68 -10.47
N SER A 77 6.08 -4.71 -10.40
CA SER A 77 6.49 -5.51 -11.57
C SER A 77 5.52 -6.65 -11.87
N GLY A 78 4.80 -7.14 -10.84
CA GLY A 78 4.00 -8.34 -10.94
C GLY A 78 4.80 -9.65 -10.95
N GLU A 79 6.13 -9.57 -10.76
CA GLU A 79 7.07 -10.70 -10.88
C GLU A 79 7.92 -10.92 -9.61
N THR A 80 7.64 -10.20 -8.52
CA THR A 80 8.36 -10.36 -7.25
C THR A 80 8.20 -11.79 -6.72
N ALA A 81 9.30 -12.55 -6.67
CA ALA A 81 9.27 -14.00 -6.43
C ALA A 81 8.56 -14.38 -5.11
N ASP A 82 8.85 -13.69 -4.01
CA ASP A 82 8.21 -13.98 -2.72
C ASP A 82 6.72 -13.65 -2.72
N THR A 83 6.31 -12.54 -3.36
CA THR A 83 4.90 -12.17 -3.49
C THR A 83 4.14 -13.17 -4.37
N LEU A 84 4.75 -13.62 -5.47
CA LEU A 84 4.18 -14.65 -6.33
C LEU A 84 4.07 -16.00 -5.62
N ALA A 85 5.07 -16.37 -4.82
CA ALA A 85 5.02 -17.58 -3.99
C ALA A 85 3.92 -17.49 -2.92
N ALA A 86 3.75 -16.33 -2.28
CA ALA A 86 2.68 -16.09 -1.32
C ALA A 86 1.28 -16.19 -1.96
N LEU A 87 1.09 -15.64 -3.18
CA LEU A 87 -0.15 -15.79 -3.94
C LEU A 87 -0.46 -17.27 -4.21
N ARG A 88 0.52 -18.02 -4.73
CA ARG A 88 0.34 -19.44 -5.04
C ARG A 88 0.00 -20.26 -3.80
N LEU A 89 0.70 -20.03 -2.69
CA LEU A 89 0.38 -20.66 -1.41
C LEU A 89 -1.05 -20.32 -0.95
N SER A 90 -1.49 -19.07 -1.09
CA SER A 90 -2.82 -18.64 -0.64
C SER A 90 -3.97 -19.43 -1.29
N LYS A 91 -3.77 -19.92 -2.53
CA LYS A 91 -4.76 -20.74 -3.24
C LYS A 91 -5.00 -22.11 -2.59
N GLU A 92 -4.02 -22.60 -1.85
CA GLU A 92 -4.11 -23.87 -1.11
C GLU A 92 -4.69 -23.67 0.31
N LEU A 93 -4.77 -22.42 0.78
CA LEU A 93 -5.12 -22.09 2.16
C LEU A 93 -6.58 -21.65 2.36
N GLY A 94 -7.41 -21.69 1.31
CA GLY A 94 -8.85 -21.43 1.42
C GLY A 94 -9.24 -19.95 1.60
N TYR A 95 -8.46 -19.03 1.01
CA TYR A 95 -8.89 -17.64 0.87
C TYR A 95 -10.14 -17.55 -0.02
N LEU A 96 -10.98 -16.52 0.20
CA LEU A 96 -12.18 -16.27 -0.60
C LEU A 96 -11.85 -16.03 -2.08
N GLY A 97 -10.70 -15.45 -2.33
CA GLY A 97 -10.16 -15.14 -3.64
C GLY A 97 -8.92 -14.27 -3.52
N SER A 98 -8.40 -13.86 -4.66
CA SER A 98 -7.17 -13.09 -4.80
C SER A 98 -7.36 -11.85 -5.68
N LEU A 99 -6.77 -10.73 -5.25
CA LEU A 99 -6.74 -9.46 -5.98
C LEU A 99 -5.30 -8.97 -6.13
N ALA A 100 -4.82 -8.85 -7.36
CA ALA A 100 -3.55 -8.19 -7.64
C ALA A 100 -3.75 -6.68 -7.88
N ILE A 101 -2.99 -5.85 -7.16
CA ILE A 101 -2.80 -4.44 -7.54
C ILE A 101 -1.40 -4.31 -8.14
N CYS A 102 -1.35 -4.09 -9.45
CA CYS A 102 -0.12 -4.17 -10.23
C CYS A 102 0.02 -3.01 -11.22
N ASN A 103 1.24 -2.67 -11.63
CA ASN A 103 1.47 -1.67 -12.69
C ASN A 103 1.71 -2.30 -14.07
N VAL A 104 2.15 -3.55 -14.15
CA VAL A 104 2.51 -4.24 -15.41
C VAL A 104 1.37 -5.17 -15.85
N PRO A 105 0.64 -4.84 -16.93
CA PRO A 105 -0.43 -5.69 -17.45
C PRO A 105 0.12 -7.05 -17.91
N GLY A 106 -0.65 -8.10 -17.67
CA GLY A 106 -0.30 -9.45 -18.10
C GLY A 106 0.90 -10.07 -17.38
N SER A 107 1.40 -9.48 -16.29
CA SER A 107 2.42 -10.08 -15.41
C SER A 107 1.92 -11.33 -14.68
N SER A 108 2.81 -12.11 -14.09
CA SER A 108 2.48 -13.37 -13.42
C SER A 108 1.46 -13.19 -12.29
N LEU A 109 1.64 -12.20 -11.41
CA LEU A 109 0.66 -11.90 -10.35
C LEU A 109 -0.72 -11.52 -10.92
N VAL A 110 -0.77 -10.78 -12.03
CA VAL A 110 -2.03 -10.39 -12.68
C VAL A 110 -2.72 -11.59 -13.31
N ARG A 111 -1.99 -12.45 -14.03
CA ARG A 111 -2.55 -13.64 -14.69
C ARG A 111 -3.00 -14.71 -13.70
N GLU A 112 -2.34 -14.79 -12.54
CA GLU A 112 -2.62 -15.83 -11.55
C GLU A 112 -3.64 -15.40 -10.48
N SER A 113 -4.03 -14.13 -10.42
CA SER A 113 -5.05 -13.66 -9.47
C SER A 113 -6.46 -13.75 -10.05
N ASP A 114 -7.47 -13.88 -9.19
CA ASP A 114 -8.89 -13.92 -9.61
C ASP A 114 -9.36 -12.55 -10.11
N LEU A 115 -8.86 -11.49 -9.48
CA LEU A 115 -9.13 -10.10 -9.78
C LEU A 115 -7.81 -9.33 -9.96
N ALA A 116 -7.83 -8.26 -10.76
CA ALA A 116 -6.69 -7.37 -10.89
C ALA A 116 -7.12 -5.90 -11.07
N LEU A 117 -6.47 -4.99 -10.33
CA LEU A 117 -6.56 -3.55 -10.53
C LEU A 117 -5.21 -3.03 -11.00
N MET A 118 -5.22 -2.36 -12.14
CA MET A 118 -4.00 -1.80 -12.71
C MET A 118 -3.79 -0.38 -12.19
N THR A 119 -2.60 -0.08 -11.68
CA THR A 119 -2.28 1.26 -11.17
C THR A 119 -2.11 2.31 -12.28
N LYS A 120 -1.82 1.87 -13.50
CA LYS A 120 -1.72 2.70 -14.73
C LYS A 120 -0.73 3.88 -14.57
N ALA A 121 0.33 3.70 -13.78
CA ALA A 121 1.40 4.70 -13.61
C ALA A 121 2.34 4.81 -14.84
N GLY A 122 2.22 3.90 -15.81
CA GLY A 122 3.17 3.75 -16.92
C GLY A 122 4.51 3.16 -16.46
N THR A 123 5.45 2.96 -17.39
CA THR A 123 6.74 2.30 -17.09
C THR A 123 7.54 3.06 -16.03
N GLU A 124 7.96 2.37 -14.98
CA GLU A 124 8.86 2.91 -13.94
C GLU A 124 10.24 2.28 -14.15
N ILE A 125 11.25 3.11 -14.46
CA ILE A 125 12.61 2.66 -14.79
C ILE A 125 13.51 2.69 -13.54
N GLY A 126 13.27 3.65 -12.64
CA GLY A 126 14.05 3.78 -11.41
C GLY A 126 13.86 2.55 -10.51
N VAL A 127 14.96 2.09 -9.91
CA VAL A 127 14.94 0.95 -8.98
C VAL A 127 14.16 1.30 -7.72
N ALA A 128 14.38 2.49 -7.16
CA ALA A 128 13.59 3.02 -6.07
C ALA A 128 12.22 3.46 -6.59
N SER A 129 11.17 2.75 -6.17
CA SER A 129 9.80 3.05 -6.60
C SER A 129 9.32 4.40 -6.09
N THR A 130 8.55 5.12 -6.92
CA THR A 130 8.01 6.46 -6.60
C THR A 130 6.54 6.56 -7.02
N LYS A 131 6.26 6.67 -8.32
CA LYS A 131 4.89 6.76 -8.84
C LYS A 131 4.10 5.48 -8.63
N ALA A 132 4.76 4.30 -8.63
CA ALA A 132 4.04 3.07 -8.34
C ALA A 132 3.54 3.02 -6.88
N PHE A 133 4.30 3.56 -5.91
CA PHE A 133 3.84 3.70 -4.53
C PHE A 133 2.57 4.56 -4.40
N THR A 134 2.59 5.78 -4.96
CA THR A 134 1.46 6.71 -4.83
C THR A 134 0.23 6.26 -5.63
N THR A 135 0.42 5.60 -6.76
CA THR A 135 -0.71 5.01 -7.51
C THR A 135 -1.25 3.73 -6.86
N GLN A 136 -0.42 2.92 -6.19
CA GLN A 136 -0.89 1.83 -5.34
C GLN A 136 -1.79 2.37 -4.21
N LEU A 137 -1.36 3.42 -3.51
CA LEU A 137 -2.18 4.07 -2.49
C LEU A 137 -3.50 4.60 -3.04
N THR A 138 -3.48 5.22 -4.22
CA THR A 138 -4.69 5.68 -4.92
C THR A 138 -5.68 4.52 -5.16
N VAL A 139 -5.20 3.41 -5.73
CA VAL A 139 -6.04 2.23 -6.00
C VAL A 139 -6.55 1.59 -4.72
N LEU A 140 -5.71 1.50 -3.68
CA LEU A 140 -6.11 0.99 -2.37
C LEU A 140 -7.23 1.86 -1.75
N LEU A 141 -7.12 3.18 -1.84
CA LEU A 141 -8.14 4.08 -1.31
C LEU A 141 -9.46 4.00 -2.10
N MET A 142 -9.39 3.78 -3.42
CA MET A 142 -10.58 3.47 -4.23
C MET A 142 -11.23 2.14 -3.79
N LEU A 143 -10.44 1.13 -3.47
CA LEU A 143 -10.94 -0.15 -2.96
C LEU A 143 -11.57 0.00 -1.56
N VAL A 144 -10.99 0.82 -0.69
CA VAL A 144 -11.58 1.18 0.61
C VAL A 144 -12.96 1.80 0.42
N ALA A 145 -13.11 2.79 -0.47
CA ALA A 145 -14.40 3.41 -0.76
C ALA A 145 -15.44 2.40 -1.27
N LYS A 146 -15.01 1.50 -2.17
CA LYS A 146 -15.86 0.43 -2.69
C LYS A 146 -16.35 -0.50 -1.59
N LEU A 147 -15.45 -0.97 -0.72
CA LEU A 147 -15.79 -1.87 0.38
C LEU A 147 -16.66 -1.17 1.43
N ALA A 148 -16.36 0.08 1.79
CA ALA A 148 -17.17 0.87 2.70
C ALA A 148 -18.63 0.93 2.22
N ARG A 149 -18.86 1.21 0.93
CA ARG A 149 -20.20 1.17 0.34
C ARG A 149 -20.84 -0.22 0.40
N LEU A 150 -20.11 -1.27 0.04
CA LEU A 150 -20.64 -2.65 0.07
C LEU A 150 -20.98 -3.13 1.49
N LYS A 151 -20.30 -2.59 2.50
CA LYS A 151 -20.55 -2.86 3.93
C LYS A 151 -21.61 -1.95 4.54
N GLY A 152 -22.23 -1.07 3.75
CA GLY A 152 -23.27 -0.16 4.23
C GLY A 152 -22.76 0.91 5.19
N GLN A 153 -21.47 1.26 5.10
CA GLN A 153 -20.92 2.43 5.81
C GLN A 153 -21.55 3.73 5.27
N ASP A 154 -21.39 4.82 6.01
CA ASP A 154 -21.94 6.12 5.64
C ASP A 154 -21.45 6.56 4.24
N ALA A 155 -22.38 7.02 3.39
CA ALA A 155 -22.07 7.44 2.03
C ALA A 155 -21.11 8.63 1.95
N SER A 156 -20.98 9.42 3.03
CA SER A 156 -19.98 10.48 3.15
C SER A 156 -18.55 9.96 3.06
N ILE A 157 -18.28 8.73 3.53
CA ILE A 157 -16.94 8.14 3.47
C ILE A 157 -16.49 7.96 2.01
N GLU A 158 -17.32 7.36 1.16
CA GLU A 158 -17.02 7.25 -0.27
C GLU A 158 -16.90 8.64 -0.90
N HIS A 159 -17.82 9.57 -0.58
CA HIS A 159 -17.80 10.93 -1.10
C HIS A 159 -16.50 11.68 -0.78
N ASP A 160 -16.04 11.64 0.47
CA ASP A 160 -14.85 12.35 0.93
C ASP A 160 -13.58 11.73 0.34
N ILE A 161 -13.53 10.41 0.20
CA ILE A 161 -12.47 9.72 -0.54
C ILE A 161 -12.45 10.18 -2.00
N VAL A 162 -13.60 10.19 -2.69
CA VAL A 162 -13.70 10.64 -4.10
C VAL A 162 -13.18 12.06 -4.24
N HIS A 163 -13.66 12.96 -3.38
CA HIS A 163 -13.28 14.36 -3.42
C HIS A 163 -11.78 14.55 -3.14
N GLY A 164 -11.23 13.83 -2.16
CA GLY A 164 -9.81 13.80 -1.87
C GLY A 164 -8.97 13.35 -3.07
N LEU A 165 -9.37 12.24 -3.70
CA LEU A 165 -8.70 11.68 -4.89
C LEU A 165 -8.78 12.60 -6.11
N GLN A 166 -9.91 13.28 -6.33
CA GLN A 166 -10.07 14.25 -7.42
C GLN A 166 -9.17 15.48 -7.22
N ALA A 167 -8.97 15.92 -5.98
CA ALA A 167 -8.07 17.03 -5.66
C ALA A 167 -6.58 16.62 -5.65
N LEU A 168 -6.28 15.33 -5.51
CA LEU A 168 -4.93 14.81 -5.28
C LEU A 168 -3.92 15.21 -6.38
N PRO A 169 -4.22 15.13 -7.69
CA PRO A 169 -3.28 15.52 -8.74
C PRO A 169 -2.79 16.97 -8.58
N ASN A 170 -3.72 17.92 -8.38
CA ASN A 170 -3.39 19.33 -8.19
C ASN A 170 -2.60 19.56 -6.89
N ARG A 171 -2.90 18.82 -5.82
CA ARG A 171 -2.14 18.90 -4.56
C ARG A 171 -0.71 18.38 -4.72
N ILE A 172 -0.50 17.32 -5.50
CA ILE A 172 0.83 16.81 -5.82
C ILE A 172 1.58 17.84 -6.66
N GLU A 173 0.95 18.45 -7.66
CA GLU A 173 1.59 19.50 -8.48
C GLU A 173 2.01 20.71 -7.64
N GLN A 174 1.16 21.14 -6.71
CA GLN A 174 1.51 22.18 -5.73
C GLN A 174 2.68 21.75 -4.83
N MET A 175 2.71 20.50 -4.35
CA MET A 175 3.83 19.98 -3.56
C MET A 175 5.13 19.96 -4.36
N LEU A 176 5.09 19.58 -5.64
CA LEU A 176 6.26 19.56 -6.52
C LEU A 176 6.85 20.96 -6.74
N SER A 177 6.06 22.03 -6.61
CA SER A 177 6.57 23.41 -6.65
C SER A 177 7.44 23.80 -5.44
N GLN A 178 7.52 22.94 -4.42
CA GLN A 178 8.37 23.14 -3.24
C GLN A 178 9.77 22.49 -3.39
N ASP A 179 10.11 21.98 -4.58
CA ASP A 179 11.38 21.30 -4.88
C ASP A 179 12.60 22.10 -4.41
N LYS A 180 12.66 23.40 -4.67
CA LYS A 180 13.79 24.27 -4.28
C LYS A 180 14.01 24.33 -2.78
N ARG A 181 12.94 24.28 -1.99
CA ARG A 181 13.02 24.27 -0.53
C ARG A 181 13.52 22.92 -0.02
N ILE A 182 13.11 21.83 -0.67
CA ILE A 182 13.56 20.47 -0.33
C ILE A 182 15.03 20.29 -0.71
N GLU A 183 15.47 20.86 -1.84
CA GLU A 183 16.87 20.89 -2.28
C GLU A 183 17.77 21.57 -1.24
N GLN A 184 17.38 22.77 -0.77
CA GLN A 184 18.09 23.47 0.31
C GLN A 184 18.11 22.68 1.63
N LEU A 185 17.03 21.98 1.95
CA LEU A 185 16.98 21.13 3.14
C LEU A 185 17.92 19.92 3.00
N ALA A 186 18.02 19.33 1.80
CA ALA A 186 18.86 18.18 1.53
C ALA A 186 20.36 18.45 1.75
N GLU A 187 20.82 19.69 1.55
CA GLU A 187 22.20 20.09 1.85
C GLU A 187 22.59 19.78 3.31
N ARG A 188 21.63 19.89 4.25
CA ARG A 188 21.84 19.61 5.69
C ARG A 188 22.02 18.13 6.00
N PHE A 189 21.71 17.25 5.06
CA PHE A 189 21.85 15.79 5.17
C PHE A 189 23.04 15.24 4.37
N SER A 190 23.68 16.06 3.53
CA SER A 190 24.73 15.62 2.61
C SER A 190 25.97 15.02 3.30
N ASP A 191 26.25 15.45 4.53
CA ASP A 191 27.36 15.00 5.39
C ASP A 191 26.91 14.09 6.54
N LYS A 192 25.62 13.68 6.57
CA LYS A 192 25.07 12.86 7.64
C LYS A 192 25.13 11.38 7.27
N HIS A 193 25.42 10.55 8.27
CA HIS A 193 25.45 9.09 8.10
C HIS A 193 24.21 8.39 8.67
N HIS A 194 23.43 9.09 9.50
CA HIS A 194 22.25 8.55 10.16
C HIS A 194 21.06 9.51 10.06
N ALA A 195 19.85 8.97 9.96
CA ALA A 195 18.61 9.74 9.99
C ALA A 195 17.47 8.93 10.63
N LEU A 196 16.66 9.60 11.46
CA LEU A 196 15.45 9.01 12.04
C LEU A 196 14.20 9.66 11.43
N PHE A 197 13.29 8.82 10.92
CA PHE A 197 11.99 9.23 10.39
C PHE A 197 10.90 8.81 11.38
N LEU A 198 10.01 9.74 11.72
CA LEU A 198 8.97 9.52 12.73
C LEU A 198 7.59 9.74 12.15
N GLY A 199 6.67 8.84 12.46
CA GLY A 199 5.27 8.95 12.07
C GLY A 199 4.33 8.32 13.10
N ARG A 200 3.04 8.66 13.03
CA ARG A 200 1.99 8.09 13.88
C ARG A 200 0.77 7.76 13.02
N GLY A 201 0.07 6.68 13.35
CA GLY A 201 -1.11 6.26 12.60
C GLY A 201 -0.73 5.96 11.15
N ASP A 202 -1.56 6.42 10.21
CA ASP A 202 -1.34 6.24 8.76
C ASP A 202 -0.06 6.92 8.22
N GLN A 203 0.54 7.84 9.00
CA GLN A 203 1.83 8.46 8.66
C GLN A 203 3.05 7.64 9.10
N TYR A 204 2.89 6.63 9.97
CA TYR A 204 4.02 5.76 10.33
C TYR A 204 4.58 4.99 9.11
N PRO A 205 3.75 4.34 8.27
CA PRO A 205 4.25 3.72 7.05
C PRO A 205 4.79 4.71 6.02
N ILE A 206 4.38 5.99 6.06
CA ILE A 206 4.99 7.05 5.24
C ILE A 206 6.41 7.38 5.73
N ALA A 207 6.62 7.42 7.06
CA ALA A 207 7.97 7.54 7.64
C ALA A 207 8.86 6.35 7.25
N MET A 208 8.32 5.12 7.24
CA MET A 208 9.00 3.92 6.76
C MET A 208 9.42 4.05 5.29
N GLU A 209 8.53 4.54 4.42
CA GLU A 209 8.86 4.77 3.01
C GLU A 209 9.93 5.84 2.84
N GLY A 210 9.84 6.96 3.56
CA GLY A 210 10.85 8.03 3.54
C GLY A 210 12.24 7.53 3.95
N ALA A 211 12.33 6.77 5.04
CA ALA A 211 13.59 6.16 5.47
C ALA A 211 14.12 5.15 4.44
N LEU A 212 13.24 4.34 3.86
CA LEU A 212 13.62 3.40 2.81
C LEU A 212 14.20 4.12 1.58
N LYS A 213 13.54 5.18 1.09
CA LYS A 213 14.05 5.98 -0.03
C LYS A 213 15.41 6.58 0.27
N LEU A 214 15.58 7.22 1.43
CA LEU A 214 16.86 7.83 1.79
C LEU A 214 17.98 6.77 1.82
N LYS A 215 17.71 5.61 2.42
CA LYS A 215 18.65 4.48 2.47
C LYS A 215 19.02 3.94 1.08
N GLU A 216 18.03 3.75 0.21
CA GLU A 216 18.23 3.12 -1.11
C GLU A 216 19.11 3.95 -2.05
N ILE A 217 18.98 5.28 -2.05
CA ILE A 217 19.60 6.13 -3.07
C ILE A 217 20.77 6.98 -2.56
N SER A 218 20.83 7.24 -1.25
CA SER A 218 21.91 8.04 -0.65
C SER A 218 22.87 7.22 0.21
N TYR A 219 22.50 5.98 0.55
CA TYR A 219 23.24 5.10 1.48
C TYR A 219 23.38 5.62 2.91
N ILE A 220 22.69 6.71 3.27
CA ILE A 220 22.52 7.14 4.67
C ILE A 220 21.77 6.05 5.42
N HIS A 221 22.24 5.71 6.63
CA HIS A 221 21.56 4.79 7.53
C HIS A 221 20.30 5.46 8.09
N ALA A 222 19.22 5.35 7.33
CA ALA A 222 17.92 5.85 7.71
C ALA A 222 17.05 4.75 8.36
N GLU A 223 16.41 5.07 9.47
CA GLU A 223 15.46 4.20 10.16
C GLU A 223 14.15 4.93 10.43
N ALA A 224 13.06 4.19 10.47
CA ALA A 224 11.74 4.72 10.78
C ALA A 224 11.20 4.13 12.08
N TYR A 225 10.58 4.98 12.90
CA TYR A 225 9.97 4.58 14.16
C TYR A 225 8.56 5.15 14.28
N ALA A 226 7.69 4.39 14.93
CA ALA A 226 6.44 4.96 15.43
C ALA A 226 6.80 6.02 16.47
N ALA A 227 6.27 7.24 16.32
CA ALA A 227 6.72 8.39 17.10
C ALA A 227 6.57 8.21 18.62
N GLY A 228 5.64 7.36 19.07
CA GLY A 228 5.48 6.99 20.48
C GLY A 228 6.62 6.15 21.05
N GLU A 229 7.29 5.36 20.19
CA GLU A 229 8.35 4.42 20.58
C GLU A 229 9.72 5.09 20.74
N LEU A 230 9.85 6.37 20.36
CA LEU A 230 11.13 7.10 20.42
C LEU A 230 11.73 7.12 21.84
N LYS A 231 10.88 7.15 22.87
CA LYS A 231 11.30 7.15 24.28
C LYS A 231 11.64 5.76 24.83
N HIS A 232 11.44 4.71 24.03
CA HIS A 232 11.57 3.31 24.46
C HIS A 232 12.83 2.63 23.91
N GLY A 233 13.85 3.42 23.53
CA GLY A 233 15.16 2.91 23.08
C GLY A 233 15.91 3.86 22.14
N PRO A 234 15.31 4.34 21.04
CA PRO A 234 16.04 5.07 19.99
C PRO A 234 16.67 6.41 20.41
N THR A 235 16.27 6.95 21.56
CA THR A 235 16.83 8.18 22.16
C THR A 235 18.18 7.98 22.84
N GLY A 236 18.67 6.74 23.00
CA GLY A 236 19.98 6.45 23.59
C GLY A 236 21.15 6.47 22.61
N ALA A 237 20.92 6.79 21.33
CA ALA A 237 21.96 6.96 20.32
C ALA A 237 22.43 8.42 20.26
N ASP A 238 22.94 8.92 21.40
CA ASP A 238 23.74 10.16 21.51
C ASP A 238 25.23 9.79 21.70
#